data_AF-A0A938SSD2-F1
#
_entry.id   AF-A0A938SSD2-F1
#
_cell.length_a   1.000
_cell.length_b   1.000
_cell.length_c   1.000
_cell.angle_alpha   90.00
_cell.angle_beta   90.00
_cell.angle_gamma   90.00
#
_symmetry.space_group_name_H-M   'P 1'
#
loop_
_entity.id
_entity.type
_entity.pdbx_description
1 polymer ?
#
loop_
_entity_poly.entity_id
_entity_poly.type
_entity_poly.pdbx_seq_one_letter_code
_entity_poly.pdbx_strand_id
1 'polypeptide(L)' 'MVFRAIEKLQREYTDKYVVVDDQRPELRRFSGMTGIVKTVNMSGRALVQFDGNNNIGWYDIDLDFLKVVDAPAL' A
#
# COMPACT_ATOMS: atom_id res chain seq x y z
N MET A 1 -8.25 -21.33 6.70
CA MET A 1 -8.33 -21.27 5.23
C MET A 1 -7.81 -19.92 4.77
N VAL A 2 -6.97 -19.89 3.73
CA VAL A 2 -6.28 -18.69 3.22
C VAL A 2 -7.25 -17.54 2.89
N PHE A 3 -8.43 -17.85 2.34
CA PHE A 3 -9.46 -16.85 2.03
C PHE A 3 -9.86 -15.96 3.22
N ARG A 4 -10.04 -16.54 4.43
CA ARG A 4 -10.42 -15.75 5.62
C ARG A 4 -9.31 -14.79 6.05
N ALA A 5 -8.05 -15.15 5.79
CA ALA A 5 -6.92 -14.27 6.07
C ALA A 5 -6.89 -13.10 5.08
N ILE A 6 -7.09 -13.35 3.78
CA ILE A 6 -7.14 -12.28 2.78
C ILE A 6 -8.31 -11.33 3.03
N GLU A 7 -9.51 -11.83 3.35
CA GLU A 7 -10.66 -10.98 3.69
C GLU A 7 -10.40 -10.11 4.93
N LYS A 8 -9.64 -10.63 5.90
CA LYS A 8 -9.22 -9.86 7.07
C LYS A 8 -8.26 -8.74 6.64
N LEU A 9 -7.25 -9.04 5.83
CA LEU A 9 -6.31 -8.04 5.32
C LEU A 9 -7.00 -6.97 4.47
N GLN A 10 -7.93 -7.36 3.59
CA GLN A 10 -8.73 -6.42 2.81
C GLN A 10 -9.50 -5.46 3.72
N ARG A 11 -10.15 -5.96 4.79
CA ARG A 11 -10.85 -5.09 5.76
C ARG A 11 -9.92 -4.17 6.55
N GLU A 12 -8.71 -4.61 6.86
CA GLU A 12 -7.76 -3.84 7.67
C GLU A 12 -7.05 -2.75 6.85
N TYR A 13 -6.74 -3.03 5.58
CA TYR A 13 -5.85 -2.19 4.77
C TYR A 13 -6.54 -1.40 3.67
N THR A 14 -7.70 -1.81 3.16
CA THR A 14 -8.36 -1.07 2.08
C THR A 14 -8.68 0.36 2.53
N ASP A 15 -8.44 1.33 1.64
CA ASP A 15 -8.57 2.77 1.85
C ASP A 15 -7.68 3.36 2.95
N LYS A 16 -6.68 2.60 3.44
CA LYS A 16 -5.65 3.15 4.33
C LYS A 16 -4.60 3.92 3.55
N TYR A 17 -4.14 5.01 4.15
CA TYR A 17 -2.97 5.75 3.71
C TYR A 17 -1.71 5.04 4.21
N VAL A 18 -0.71 4.92 3.36
CA VAL A 18 0.53 4.21 3.65
C VAL A 18 1.74 4.97 3.12
N VAL A 19 2.87 4.75 3.78
CA VAL A 19 4.20 5.07 3.26
C VAL A 19 5.01 3.78 3.10
N VAL A 20 5.96 3.77 2.18
CA VAL A 20 6.84 2.62 1.95
C VAL A 20 8.02 2.62 2.93
N ASP A 21 8.58 1.43 3.16
CA ASP A 21 9.94 1.29 3.68
C ASP A 21 10.97 1.61 2.58
N ASP A 22 11.65 2.76 2.71
CA ASP A 22 12.62 3.27 1.74
C ASP A 22 14.01 2.62 1.84
N GLN A 23 14.24 1.74 2.83
CA GLN A 23 15.46 0.94 2.91
C GLN A 23 15.52 -0.07 1.76
N ARG A 24 14.37 -0.42 1.18
CA ARG A 24 14.23 -1.29 0.00
C ARG A 24 14.55 -0.54 -1.29
N PRO A 25 15.62 -0.89 -2.02
CA PRO A 25 16.03 -0.17 -3.25
C PRO A 25 14.90 -0.01 -4.28
N GLU A 26 14.06 -1.02 -4.44
CA GLU A 26 12.92 -1.04 -5.34
C GLU A 26 11.78 -0.09 -4.94
N LEU A 27 11.67 0.24 -3.65
CA LEU A 27 10.64 1.15 -3.12
C LEU A 27 11.11 2.60 -2.98
N ARG A 28 12.42 2.87 -3.05
CA ARG A 28 12.99 4.23 -2.92
C ARG A 28 12.37 5.26 -3.85
N ARG A 29 11.88 4.84 -5.02
CA ARG A 29 11.19 5.73 -5.96
C ARG A 29 9.87 6.32 -5.41
N PHE A 30 9.32 5.75 -4.35
CA PHE A 30 8.13 6.22 -3.63
C PHE A 30 8.48 6.89 -2.29
N SER A 31 9.77 7.08 -2.00
CA SER A 31 10.23 7.72 -0.76
C SER A 31 9.62 9.13 -0.62
N GLY A 32 9.02 9.39 0.54
CA GLY A 32 8.33 10.66 0.83
C GLY A 32 6.96 10.82 0.18
N MET A 33 6.49 9.84 -0.61
CA MET A 33 5.13 9.84 -1.16
C MET A 33 4.17 9.13 -0.20
N THR A 34 2.96 9.65 -0.09
CA THR A 34 1.85 8.92 0.54
C THR A 34 1.10 8.14 -0.55
N GLY A 35 0.81 6.88 -0.28
CA GLY A 35 -0.04 6.04 -1.12
C GLY A 35 -1.36 5.71 -0.44
N ILE A 36 -2.35 5.29 -1.24
CA ILE A 36 -3.64 4.77 -0.82
C ILE A 36 -3.72 3.31 -1.25
N VAL A 37 -3.99 2.42 -0.30
CA VAL A 37 -4.25 1.02 -0.59
C VAL A 37 -5.64 0.88 -1.22
N LYS A 38 -5.71 0.37 -2.44
CA LYS A 38 -6.97 0.13 -3.16
C LYS A 38 -7.61 -1.20 -2.81
N THR A 39 -6.80 -2.21 -2.51
CA THR A 39 -7.24 -3.53 -2.06
C THR A 39 -6.02 -4.37 -1.63
N VAL A 40 -6.27 -5.56 -1.11
CA VAL A 40 -5.26 -6.62 -0.94
C VAL A 40 -5.60 -7.75 -1.91
N ASN A 41 -4.64 -8.15 -2.74
CA ASN A 41 -4.84 -9.20 -3.74
C ASN A 41 -4.82 -10.60 -3.11
N MET A 42 -5.09 -11.64 -3.91
CA MET A 42 -5.17 -13.02 -3.43
C MET A 42 -3.84 -13.63 -2.98
N SER A 43 -2.72 -12.97 -3.28
CA SER A 43 -1.39 -13.31 -2.77
C SER A 43 -1.06 -12.61 -1.44
N GLY A 44 -1.99 -11.81 -0.89
CA GLY A 44 -1.80 -11.07 0.36
C GLY A 44 -1.04 -9.76 0.21
N ARG A 45 -0.80 -9.27 -1.02
CA ARG A 45 -0.09 -8.01 -1.27
C ARG A 45 -1.07 -6.85 -1.39
N ALA A 46 -0.69 -5.69 -0.86
CA ALA A 46 -1.46 -4.47 -1.01
C ALA A 46 -1.25 -3.87 -2.40
N LEU A 47 -2.35 -3.48 -3.03
CA LEU A 47 -2.37 -2.76 -4.29
C LEU A 47 -2.40 -1.27 -4.00
N VAL A 48 -1.25 -0.61 -4.08
CA VAL A 48 -1.07 0.78 -3.64
C VAL A 48 -1.03 1.73 -4.83
N GLN A 49 -1.81 2.81 -4.77
CA GLN A 49 -1.72 3.95 -5.66
C GLN A 49 -0.98 5.08 -4.95
N PHE A 50 0.03 5.69 -5.57
CA PHE A 50 0.74 6.84 -4.99
C PHE A 50 0.34 8.14 -5.70
N ASP A 51 0.13 9.20 -4.92
CA ASP A 51 -0.12 10.52 -5.47
C ASP A 51 1.23 11.19 -5.82
N GLY A 52 1.53 11.26 -7.12
CA GLY A 52 2.74 11.90 -7.62
C GLY A 52 2.97 11.66 -9.11
N ASN A 53 3.56 12.63 -9.82
CA ASN A 53 4.09 12.52 -11.18
C ASN A 53 3.12 11.95 -12.25
N ASN A 54 1.81 12.23 -12.18
CA ASN A 54 0.82 11.70 -13.12
C ASN A 54 0.77 10.15 -13.16
N ASN A 55 1.16 9.51 -12.06
CA ASN A 55 1.32 8.06 -11.96
C ASN A 55 -0.04 7.41 -11.64
N ILE A 56 -0.80 7.07 -12.68
CA ILE A 56 -2.11 6.38 -12.58
C ILE A 56 -1.98 4.88 -12.25
N GLY A 57 -0.77 4.37 -12.10
CA GLY A 57 -0.50 2.95 -11.86
C GLY A 57 -0.77 2.51 -10.42
N TRP A 58 -1.07 1.23 -10.28
CA TRP A 58 -1.12 0.55 -8.98
C TRP A 58 0.06 -0.41 -8.85
N TYR A 59 0.58 -0.54 -7.63
CA TYR A 59 1.78 -1.32 -7.34
C TYR A 59 1.47 -2.36 -6.27
N ASP A 60 1.77 -3.64 -6.54
CA ASP A 60 1.66 -4.72 -5.57
C ASP A 60 2.85 -4.68 -4.59
N ILE A 61 2.61 -4.27 -3.35
CA ILE A 61 3.62 -4.12 -2.30
C ILE A 61 3.31 -5.09 -1.16
N ASP A 62 4.36 -5.67 -0.57
CA ASP A 62 4.23 -6.49 0.62
C ASP A 62 3.77 -5.65 1.80
N LEU A 63 2.87 -6.18 2.63
CA LEU A 63 2.34 -5.44 3.79
C LEU A 63 3.45 -5.13 4.79
N ASP A 64 4.47 -5.99 4.89
CA ASP A 64 5.63 -5.78 5.77
C ASP A 64 6.49 -4.56 5.37
N PHE A 65 6.33 -4.05 4.14
CA PHE A 65 7.04 -2.87 3.64
C PHE A 65 6.14 -1.64 3.58
N LEU A 66 4.96 -1.70 4.18
CA LEU A 66 4.03 -0.59 4.28
C LEU A 66 3.80 -0.21 5.74
N LYS A 67 3.87 1.08 6.01
CA LYS A 67 3.44 1.64 7.28
C LYS A 67 2.16 2.42 7.07
N VAL A 68 1.09 2.01 7.75
CA VAL A 68 -0.17 2.77 7.78
C VAL A 68 0.06 4.10 8.50
N VAL A 69 -0.39 5.18 7.88
CA VAL A 69 -0.32 6.55 8.39
C VAL A 69 -1.71 7.18 8.37
N ASP A 70 -1.86 8.30 9.08
CA ASP A 70 -3.06 9.11 8.98
C ASP A 70 -3.18 9.73 7.59
N ALA A 71 -4.41 10.10 7.21
CA ALA A 71 -4.64 10.83 5.97
C ALA A 71 -3.80 12.12 5.96
N PRO A 72 -3.21 12.51 4.81
CA PRO A 72 -2.54 13.79 4.67
C PRO A 72 -3.48 14.93 5.10
N ALA A 73 -2.95 15.89 5.85
CA ALA A 73 -3.69 17.11 6.14
C ALA A 73 -3.95 17.86 4.82
N LEU A 74 -5.22 18.18 4.55
CA LEU A 74 -5.67 18.98 3.40
C LEU A 74 -5.10 20.40 3.43
#